data_AF-A0A9Q1FXK3-F1
#
_entry.id   AF-A0A9Q1FXK3-F1
#
_cell.length_a   1.000
_cell.length_b   1.000
_cell.length_c   1.000
_cell.angle_alpha   90.00
_cell.angle_beta   90.00
_cell.angle_gamma   90.00
#
_symmetry.space_group_name_H-M   'P 1'
#
loop_
_entity.id
_entity.type
_entity.pdbx_description
1 polymer ?
#
loop_
_entity_poly.entity_id
_entity_poly.type
_entity_poly.pdbx_seq_one_letter_code
_entity_poly.pdbx_strand_id
1 'polypeptide(L)'
;MGFPHEAMVDMTGGVTEVQSVAALPRDLAGFLQPLLKKGSLINCASGQGPVEKTSEFGIVFRHAYSLTGVEKIKTKRGHAELVRVHNPWGGVEWKGPWSDISDGSEWSEVSEEEQRRVNRVTMEDGEFWMSVPDFRQHFDTVEFCHLHTGTLSKLGTAQRPWYCTMHHGSWVRSLSAGGPPAGGWFWRNPQFSLTLFEEDNDSSEDKPTCTFMVALMQKHKRRTGAQMALNIHIYQARSGASFLSSLDLTLLRPMLNLREYNQRREVVLHGRLAPGNYIIIPSMAAANQEGEFILRVLTEKSNIAVPVEIDEDIPPEPTPPTEPPLLPSTAAACQLFKKHCSSGHCPPAMLLKLLKEVIGGGVMAGYEKGLCLEHCKSFVALMDSNGSGWLDLEEFQELWKRFRAWTDIFAKFDKNNSQSLDYTEIRPALMAAGLWVDQFLIQLIGQRYTEPDMTISYSGFLFLLLKLDSMIIKFKSYDMMGMGTVSVDYRQWLHLTMYN
;
A
#
# COMPACT_ATOMS: atom_id res chain seq x y z
N MET A 1 21.38 14.60 11.55
CA MET A 1 22.10 13.31 11.47
C MET A 1 21.15 12.30 10.86
N GLY A 2 21.55 11.57 9.82
CA GLY A 2 20.71 10.53 9.20
C GLY A 2 20.80 9.22 9.98
N PHE A 3 19.88 8.29 9.71
CA PHE A 3 19.91 6.95 10.30
C PHE A 3 20.48 5.94 9.29
N PRO A 4 21.45 5.07 9.67
CA PRO A 4 22.04 4.11 8.74
C PRO A 4 21.01 3.13 8.16
N HIS A 5 20.05 2.67 8.97
CA HIS A 5 18.95 1.82 8.49
C HIS A 5 18.10 2.49 7.40
N GLU A 6 17.87 3.80 7.46
CA GLU A 6 17.16 4.50 6.38
C GLU A 6 18.00 4.54 5.10
N ALA A 7 19.31 4.77 5.22
CA ALA A 7 20.22 4.76 4.08
C ALA A 7 20.33 3.38 3.43
N MET A 8 20.37 2.30 4.23
CA MET A 8 20.40 0.94 3.70
C MET A 8 19.15 0.63 2.87
N VAL A 9 17.96 1.01 3.34
CA VAL A 9 16.72 0.88 2.54
C VAL A 9 16.82 1.68 1.24
N ASP A 10 17.28 2.93 1.30
CA ASP A 10 17.34 3.83 0.14
C ASP A 10 18.36 3.36 -0.91
N MET A 11 19.45 2.70 -0.49
CA MET A 11 20.52 2.23 -1.37
C MET A 11 20.30 0.82 -1.92
N THR A 12 19.56 -0.03 -1.21
CA THR A 12 19.42 -1.45 -1.54
C THR A 12 18.00 -1.87 -1.93
N GLY A 13 16.98 -1.08 -1.58
CA GLY A 13 15.59 -1.50 -1.64
C GLY A 13 15.20 -2.57 -0.61
N GLY A 14 16.14 -3.00 0.25
CA GLY A 14 15.92 -3.98 1.30
C GLY A 14 14.99 -3.46 2.42
N VAL A 15 14.72 -4.34 3.38
CA VAL A 15 13.96 -4.04 4.60
C VAL A 15 14.91 -4.05 5.78
N THR A 16 14.88 -3.01 6.62
CA THR A 16 15.79 -2.92 7.76
C THR A 16 15.08 -2.99 9.10
N GLU A 17 15.57 -3.87 9.97
CA GLU A 17 15.19 -3.97 11.37
C GLU A 17 16.27 -3.36 12.27
N VAL A 18 15.86 -2.73 13.37
CA VAL A 18 16.79 -2.18 14.37
C VAL A 18 16.48 -2.82 15.71
N GLN A 19 17.47 -3.47 16.30
CA GLN A 19 17.35 -4.16 17.57
C GLN A 19 18.43 -3.67 18.55
N SER A 20 18.13 -3.76 19.84
CA SER A 20 19.16 -3.59 20.86
C SER A 20 20.04 -4.83 20.91
N VAL A 21 21.34 -4.67 21.08
CA VAL A 21 22.29 -5.78 21.30
C VAL A 21 21.85 -6.66 22.48
N ALA A 22 21.25 -6.06 23.52
CA ALA A 22 20.72 -6.78 24.68
C ALA A 22 19.55 -7.73 24.33
N ALA A 23 18.82 -7.47 23.24
CA ALA A 23 17.70 -8.31 22.79
C ALA A 23 18.14 -9.49 21.92
N LEU A 24 19.40 -9.52 21.45
CA LEU A 24 19.91 -10.61 20.62
C LEU A 24 19.98 -11.94 21.38
N PRO A 25 19.72 -13.09 20.71
CA PRO A 25 19.74 -14.40 21.34
C PRO A 25 21.11 -14.77 21.92
N ARG A 26 21.13 -15.65 22.92
CA ARG A 26 22.37 -16.09 23.57
C ARG A 26 23.34 -16.77 22.58
N ASP A 27 22.81 -17.63 21.72
CA ASP A 27 23.55 -18.22 20.61
C ASP A 27 23.58 -17.22 19.45
N LEU A 28 24.63 -16.39 19.42
CA LEU A 28 24.75 -15.31 18.45
C LEU A 28 25.21 -15.85 17.09
N ALA A 29 26.13 -16.82 17.08
CA ALA A 29 26.58 -17.48 15.85
C ALA A 29 25.43 -18.19 15.13
N GLY A 30 24.62 -18.98 15.85
CA GLY A 30 23.47 -19.66 15.26
C GLY A 30 22.45 -18.70 14.64
N PHE A 31 22.34 -17.49 15.18
CA PHE A 31 21.43 -16.45 14.68
C PHE A 31 22.02 -15.65 13.50
N LEU A 32 23.27 -15.19 13.60
CA LEU A 32 23.86 -14.29 12.60
C LEU A 32 24.40 -15.02 11.36
N GLN A 33 24.92 -16.26 11.50
CA GLN A 33 25.49 -16.99 10.38
C GLN A 33 24.50 -17.21 9.22
N PRO A 34 23.24 -17.65 9.46
CA PRO A 34 22.25 -17.77 8.38
C PRO A 34 21.96 -16.42 7.69
N LEU A 35 21.88 -15.33 8.46
CA LEU A 35 21.62 -13.98 7.93
C LEU A 35 22.76 -13.51 7.01
N LEU A 36 24.01 -13.68 7.45
CA LEU A 36 25.20 -13.37 6.66
C LEU A 36 25.29 -14.24 5.40
N LYS A 37 24.99 -15.54 5.51
CA LYS A 37 24.97 -16.47 4.36
C LYS A 37 23.87 -16.13 3.35
N LYS A 38 22.75 -15.55 3.79
CA LYS A 38 21.68 -15.00 2.92
C LYS A 38 22.05 -13.63 2.31
N GLY A 39 23.21 -13.07 2.65
CA GLY A 39 23.68 -11.77 2.16
C GLY A 39 23.04 -10.57 2.86
N SER A 40 22.48 -10.74 4.06
CA SER A 40 21.97 -9.63 4.85
C SER A 40 23.12 -8.68 5.22
N LEU A 41 22.88 -7.37 5.12
CA LEU A 41 23.85 -6.37 5.59
C LEU A 41 23.58 -6.10 7.07
N ILE A 42 24.61 -6.14 7.90
CA ILE A 42 24.46 -5.99 9.34
C ILE A 42 25.33 -4.84 9.80
N ASN A 43 24.73 -3.83 10.41
CA ASN A 43 25.43 -2.73 11.03
C ASN A 43 25.32 -2.80 12.54
N CYS A 44 26.30 -2.27 13.25
CA CYS A 44 26.27 -2.10 14.70
C CYS A 44 26.84 -0.73 15.08
N ALA A 45 26.41 -0.22 16.24
CA ALA A 45 26.86 1.05 16.75
C ALA A 45 26.89 1.06 18.28
N SER A 46 27.70 1.96 18.83
CA SER A 46 27.77 2.25 20.26
C SER A 46 27.27 3.66 20.56
N GLY A 47 26.13 3.79 21.24
CA GLY A 47 25.55 5.06 21.69
C GLY A 47 26.05 5.54 23.06
N GLN A 48 26.93 4.77 23.72
CA GLN A 48 27.33 4.97 25.12
C GLN A 48 28.16 6.23 25.39
N GLY A 49 28.78 6.81 24.35
CA GLY A 49 29.63 7.98 24.48
C GLY A 49 29.27 9.15 23.56
N PRO A 50 30.08 10.23 23.62
CA PRO A 50 29.90 11.42 22.79
C PRO A 50 30.28 11.15 21.33
N VAL A 51 29.65 11.89 20.41
CA VAL A 51 29.82 11.75 18.95
C VAL A 51 31.29 11.76 18.55
N GLU A 52 31.70 10.76 17.75
CA GLU A 52 33.02 10.66 17.11
C GLU A 52 34.21 10.65 18.08
N LYS A 53 33.99 10.38 19.38
CA LYS A 53 35.08 10.07 20.31
C LYS A 53 35.32 8.58 20.39
N THR A 54 36.58 8.22 20.55
CA THR A 54 37.03 6.84 20.72
C THR A 54 37.08 6.46 22.19
N SER A 55 36.63 5.24 22.51
CA SER A 55 36.81 4.62 23.82
C SER A 55 38.29 4.27 24.07
N GLU A 56 38.61 3.92 25.32
CA GLU A 56 39.95 3.42 25.67
C GLU A 56 40.32 2.12 24.91
N PHE A 57 39.31 1.36 24.47
CA PHE A 57 39.47 0.12 23.72
C PHE A 57 39.35 0.29 22.20
N GLY A 58 39.30 1.52 21.67
CA GLY A 58 39.31 1.76 20.22
C GLY A 58 37.95 1.81 19.53
N ILE A 59 36.83 1.78 20.26
CA ILE A 59 35.48 1.88 19.68
C ILE A 59 35.05 3.35 19.58
N VAL A 60 34.69 3.80 18.38
CA VAL A 60 34.19 5.16 18.12
C VAL A 60 32.69 5.21 18.41
N PHE A 61 32.28 6.14 19.26
CA PHE A 61 30.89 6.28 19.65
C PHE A 61 30.05 7.03 18.60
N ARG A 62 28.78 6.62 18.48
CA ARG A 62 27.77 7.14 17.55
C ARG A 62 28.24 7.09 16.08
N HIS A 63 29.03 6.07 15.80
CA HIS A 63 29.56 5.72 14.49
C HIS A 63 29.01 4.37 14.05
N ALA A 64 28.81 4.20 12.74
CA ALA A 64 28.28 2.97 12.18
C ALA A 64 29.44 2.03 11.80
N TYR A 65 29.41 0.82 12.34
CA TYR A 65 30.31 -0.28 12.01
C TYR A 65 29.55 -1.34 11.23
N SER A 66 30.24 -2.11 10.39
CA SER A 66 29.66 -3.27 9.71
C SER A 66 30.06 -4.55 10.44
N LEU A 67 29.09 -5.42 10.73
CA LEU A 67 29.35 -6.77 11.24
C LEU A 67 29.51 -7.70 10.03
N THR A 68 30.74 -8.18 9.80
CA THR A 68 31.12 -8.91 8.59
C THR A 68 31.34 -10.40 8.81
N GLY A 69 31.25 -10.87 10.06
CA GLY A 69 31.48 -12.28 10.39
C GLY A 69 31.10 -12.64 11.82
N VAL A 70 30.82 -13.93 12.02
CA VAL A 70 30.64 -14.53 13.35
C VAL A 70 31.08 -15.99 13.30
N GLU A 71 32.02 -16.35 14.16
CA GLU A 71 32.70 -17.64 14.11
C GLU A 71 32.89 -18.24 15.50
N LYS A 72 32.70 -19.55 15.58
CA LYS A 72 33.14 -20.35 16.73
C LYS A 72 34.51 -20.91 16.41
N ILE A 73 35.52 -20.41 17.11
CA ILE A 73 36.93 -20.71 16.87
C ILE A 73 37.41 -21.73 17.89
N LYS A 74 38.10 -22.77 17.42
CA LYS A 74 38.74 -23.75 18.30
C LYS A 74 40.06 -23.20 18.86
N THR A 75 40.19 -23.19 20.18
CA THR A 75 41.42 -22.81 20.89
C THR A 75 42.04 -24.02 21.60
N LYS A 76 43.28 -23.90 22.06
CA LYS A 76 43.94 -24.92 22.90
C LYS A 76 43.15 -25.27 24.16
N ARG A 77 42.35 -24.33 24.69
CA ARG A 77 41.60 -24.46 25.95
C ARG A 77 40.11 -24.76 25.76
N GLY A 78 39.63 -24.83 24.53
CA GLY A 78 38.22 -25.03 24.24
C GLY A 78 37.79 -24.33 22.96
N HIS A 79 36.75 -23.51 23.06
CA HIS A 79 36.22 -22.73 21.94
C HIS A 79 35.96 -21.29 22.39
N ALA A 80 36.20 -20.34 21.49
CA ALA A 80 35.82 -18.95 21.64
C ALA A 80 34.80 -18.57 20.56
N GLU A 81 33.79 -17.77 20.91
CA GLU A 81 32.83 -17.24 19.95
C GLU A 81 33.17 -15.78 19.70
N LEU A 82 33.53 -15.47 18.46
CA LEU A 82 34.00 -14.15 18.05
C LEU A 82 33.09 -13.55 16.99
N VAL A 83 33.00 -12.23 16.99
CA VAL A 83 32.40 -11.43 15.91
C VAL A 83 33.48 -10.63 15.22
N ARG A 84 33.31 -10.45 13.91
CA ARG A 84 34.17 -9.61 13.08
C ARG A 84 33.44 -8.33 12.74
N VAL A 85 34.07 -7.21 13.05
CA VAL A 85 33.50 -5.88 12.94
C VAL A 85 34.45 -5.01 12.13
N HIS A 86 33.91 -4.25 11.19
CA HIS A 86 34.66 -3.40 10.28
C HIS A 86 34.28 -1.93 10.47
N ASN A 87 35.29 -1.11 10.73
CA ASN A 87 35.22 0.33 10.76
C ASN A 87 35.39 0.88 9.32
N PRO A 88 34.36 1.49 8.72
CA PRO A 88 34.45 2.00 7.34
C PRO A 88 35.45 3.15 7.15
N TRP A 89 36.02 3.73 8.23
CA TRP A 89 37.12 4.70 8.11
C TRP A 89 38.45 4.07 7.71
N GLY A 90 38.57 2.74 7.76
CA GLY A 90 39.80 2.03 7.37
C GLY A 90 40.93 2.14 8.40
N GLY A 91 40.61 2.55 9.64
CA GLY A 91 41.55 2.63 10.76
C GLY A 91 40.83 2.92 12.07
N VAL A 92 41.56 2.92 13.18
CA VAL A 92 41.05 2.91 14.56
C VAL A 92 40.29 1.60 14.84
N GLU A 93 41.08 0.61 15.25
CA GLU A 93 40.62 -0.74 15.58
C GLU A 93 40.49 -1.01 17.08
N TRP A 94 39.86 -2.14 17.38
CA TRP A 94 39.76 -2.71 18.73
C TRP A 94 41.12 -2.99 19.34
N LYS A 95 41.30 -2.57 20.60
CA LYS A 95 42.57 -2.71 21.36
C LYS A 95 42.50 -3.74 22.50
N GLY A 96 41.36 -4.41 22.66
CA GLY A 96 41.16 -5.41 23.69
C GLY A 96 41.55 -6.83 23.25
N PRO A 97 41.07 -7.86 23.98
CA PRO A 97 41.26 -9.27 23.63
C PRO A 97 40.85 -9.58 22.19
N TRP A 98 41.60 -10.43 21.49
CA TRP A 98 41.40 -10.79 20.08
C TRP A 98 41.70 -9.70 19.04
N SER A 99 42.23 -8.54 19.45
CA SER A 99 42.72 -7.52 18.52
C SER A 99 43.84 -7.99 17.60
N ASP A 100 44.04 -7.27 16.50
CA ASP A 100 45.06 -7.59 15.50
C ASP A 100 46.46 -7.16 15.92
N ILE A 101 46.57 -6.13 16.78
CA ILE A 101 47.82 -5.40 17.06
C ILE A 101 48.42 -5.72 18.45
N SER A 102 47.68 -6.35 19.36
CA SER A 102 48.19 -6.55 20.73
C SER A 102 49.12 -7.77 20.90
N ASP A 103 50.24 -7.55 21.59
CA ASP A 103 51.26 -8.55 21.96
C ASP A 103 50.78 -9.58 23.03
N GLY A 104 49.50 -9.56 23.42
CA GLY A 104 48.88 -10.48 24.40
C GLY A 104 48.18 -11.72 23.80
N SER A 105 48.40 -11.95 22.50
CA SER A 105 47.80 -12.92 21.57
C SER A 105 46.98 -14.09 22.16
N GLU A 106 45.67 -13.90 22.36
CA GLU A 106 44.69 -14.99 22.44
C GLU A 106 44.74 -15.86 21.16
N TRP A 107 45.10 -15.23 20.04
CA TRP A 107 45.35 -15.90 18.77
C TRP A 107 46.48 -16.94 18.82
N SER A 108 47.43 -16.85 19.76
CA SER A 108 48.47 -17.87 19.97
C SER A 108 47.90 -19.19 20.49
N GLU A 109 46.67 -19.17 21.00
CA GLU A 109 45.91 -20.35 21.38
C GLU A 109 45.15 -20.98 20.21
N VAL A 110 45.14 -20.34 19.04
CA VAL A 110 44.45 -20.79 17.81
C VAL A 110 45.47 -21.33 16.81
N SER A 111 45.20 -22.49 16.21
CA SER A 111 46.10 -23.06 15.19
C SER A 111 46.15 -22.17 13.94
N GLU A 112 47.26 -22.18 13.20
CA GLU A 112 47.36 -21.39 11.96
C GLU A 112 46.30 -21.77 10.92
N GLU A 113 45.91 -23.04 10.86
CA GLU A 113 44.83 -23.51 9.97
C GLU A 113 43.51 -22.85 10.32
N GLU A 114 43.20 -22.73 11.61
CA GLU A 114 41.97 -22.12 12.09
C GLU A 114 42.00 -20.59 11.91
N GLN A 115 43.17 -19.95 12.08
CA GLN A 115 43.36 -18.52 11.77
C GLN A 115 43.16 -18.22 10.27
N ARG A 116 43.64 -19.11 9.39
CA ARG A 116 43.40 -19.01 7.94
C ARG A 116 41.93 -19.22 7.60
N ARG A 117 41.25 -20.16 8.25
CA ARG A 117 39.81 -20.42 8.05
C ARG A 117 38.95 -19.19 8.32
N VAL A 118 39.28 -18.42 9.35
CA VAL A 118 38.54 -17.20 9.72
C VAL A 118 39.05 -15.94 9.02
N ASN A 119 39.96 -16.07 8.04
CA ASN A 119 40.56 -14.94 7.33
C ASN A 119 41.12 -13.88 8.29
N ARG A 120 41.90 -14.30 9.30
CA ARG A 120 42.58 -13.35 10.17
C ARG A 120 43.58 -12.53 9.34
N VAL A 121 43.44 -11.21 9.38
CA VAL A 121 44.36 -10.26 8.76
C VAL A 121 45.06 -9.51 9.89
N THR A 122 46.37 -9.31 9.79
CA THR A 122 47.15 -8.52 10.75
C THR A 122 47.58 -7.23 10.08
N MET A 123 46.64 -6.31 9.95
CA MET A 123 46.81 -5.02 9.28
C MET A 123 45.83 -4.03 9.88
N GLU A 124 46.24 -2.76 10.01
CA GLU A 124 45.30 -1.69 10.35
C GLU A 124 44.48 -1.35 9.09
N ASP A 125 43.36 -2.03 8.91
CA ASP A 125 42.40 -1.82 7.82
C ASP A 125 40.98 -1.51 8.30
N GLY A 126 40.80 -1.40 9.62
CA GLY A 126 39.54 -1.14 10.29
C GLY A 126 38.74 -2.40 10.60
N GLU A 127 39.10 -3.59 10.09
CA GLU A 127 38.42 -4.86 10.36
C GLU A 127 39.11 -5.64 11.48
N PHE A 128 38.38 -5.91 12.57
CA PHE A 128 38.92 -6.59 13.73
C PHE A 128 37.98 -7.67 14.26
N TRP A 129 38.56 -8.63 14.99
CA TRP A 129 37.81 -9.61 15.76
C TRP A 129 37.69 -9.20 17.23
N MET A 130 36.55 -9.52 17.84
CA MET A 130 36.34 -9.37 19.28
C MET A 130 35.44 -10.49 19.81
N SER A 131 35.50 -10.73 21.12
CA SER A 131 34.64 -11.74 21.74
C SER A 131 33.16 -11.31 21.75
N VAL A 132 32.23 -12.27 21.66
CA VAL A 132 30.78 -11.96 21.81
C VAL A 132 30.46 -11.24 23.13
N PRO A 133 31.06 -11.61 24.30
CA PRO A 133 30.91 -10.83 25.53
C PRO A 133 31.33 -9.36 25.39
N ASP A 134 32.49 -9.11 24.78
CA ASP A 134 32.97 -7.73 24.59
C ASP A 134 32.06 -6.97 23.62
N PHE A 135 31.60 -7.60 22.54
CA PHE A 135 30.64 -7.00 21.62
C PHE A 135 29.37 -6.57 22.35
N ARG A 136 28.81 -7.44 23.21
CA ARG A 136 27.62 -7.14 24.02
C ARG A 136 27.83 -6.03 25.04
N GLN A 137 29.06 -5.84 25.51
CA GLN A 137 29.41 -4.78 26.44
C GLN A 137 29.59 -3.43 25.74
N HIS A 138 30.20 -3.41 24.55
CA HIS A 138 30.64 -2.17 23.89
C HIS A 138 29.66 -1.64 22.84
N PHE A 139 28.79 -2.50 22.28
CA PHE A 139 27.76 -2.11 21.31
C PHE A 139 26.37 -2.22 21.93
N ASP A 140 25.46 -1.31 21.56
CA ASP A 140 24.09 -1.29 22.09
C ASP A 140 23.01 -1.44 21.02
N THR A 141 23.36 -1.19 19.75
CA THR A 141 22.42 -1.19 18.62
C THR A 141 22.96 -2.05 17.48
N VAL A 142 22.10 -2.89 16.90
CA VAL A 142 22.35 -3.63 15.66
C VAL A 142 21.21 -3.39 14.68
N GLU A 143 21.56 -3.21 13.41
CA GLU A 143 20.62 -3.00 12.32
C GLU A 143 20.80 -4.11 11.28
N PHE A 144 19.72 -4.81 10.95
CA PHE A 144 19.71 -5.92 9.99
C PHE A 144 18.98 -5.48 8.73
N CYS A 145 19.68 -5.40 7.61
CA CYS A 145 19.08 -5.13 6.30
C CYS A 145 18.91 -6.43 5.53
N HIS A 146 17.66 -6.88 5.43
CA HIS A 146 17.24 -8.06 4.69
C HIS A 146 17.07 -7.72 3.21
N LEU A 147 17.88 -8.36 2.38
CA LEU A 147 17.84 -8.21 0.92
C LEU A 147 16.82 -9.18 0.32
N HIS A 148 16.24 -8.79 -0.81
CA HIS A 148 15.32 -9.63 -1.57
C HIS A 148 15.91 -9.99 -2.94
N THR A 149 15.29 -10.95 -3.63
CA THR A 149 15.74 -11.48 -4.93
C THR A 149 15.92 -10.42 -6.03
N GLY A 150 15.23 -9.29 -5.92
CA GLY A 150 15.36 -8.17 -6.86
C GLY A 150 16.59 -7.28 -6.64
N THR A 151 17.28 -7.39 -5.50
CA THR A 151 18.42 -6.54 -5.15
C THR A 151 19.76 -7.06 -5.70
N LEU A 152 19.93 -8.38 -5.84
CA LEU A 152 21.21 -9.01 -6.18
C LEU A 152 21.23 -9.49 -7.63
N SER A 153 22.06 -8.88 -8.48
CA SER A 153 22.21 -9.23 -9.91
C SER A 153 22.99 -10.53 -10.16
N LYS A 154 23.78 -10.99 -9.18
CA LYS A 154 24.44 -12.31 -9.16
C LYS A 154 24.36 -12.86 -7.73
N LEU A 155 23.73 -14.02 -7.53
CA LEU A 155 23.82 -14.73 -6.26
C LEU A 155 25.24 -15.28 -6.09
N GLY A 156 26.08 -14.56 -5.34
CA GLY A 156 27.32 -15.12 -4.80
C GLY A 156 27.09 -15.99 -3.56
N THR A 157 25.86 -16.05 -3.06
CA THR A 157 25.45 -16.74 -1.84
C THR A 157 24.82 -18.09 -2.15
N ALA A 158 25.15 -19.11 -1.35
CA ALA A 158 24.61 -20.47 -1.48
C ALA A 158 23.11 -20.58 -1.17
N GLN A 159 22.51 -19.56 -0.53
CA GLN A 159 21.10 -19.51 -0.17
C GLN A 159 20.36 -18.38 -0.90
N ARG A 160 19.10 -18.65 -1.26
CA ARG A 160 18.23 -17.67 -1.93
C ARG A 160 17.82 -16.58 -0.93
N PRO A 161 17.90 -15.29 -1.30
CA PRO A 161 17.35 -14.19 -0.50
C PRO A 161 15.81 -14.22 -0.48
N TRP A 162 15.20 -13.34 0.30
CA TRP A 162 13.75 -13.26 0.48
C TRP A 162 13.01 -13.00 -0.84
N TYR A 163 11.84 -13.62 -1.03
CA TYR A 163 10.87 -13.15 -2.01
C TYR A 163 10.17 -11.92 -1.44
N CYS A 164 9.94 -10.89 -2.26
CA CYS A 164 9.29 -9.67 -1.82
C CYS A 164 8.13 -9.31 -2.76
N THR A 165 6.96 -9.12 -2.17
CA THR A 165 5.82 -8.45 -2.83
C THR A 165 5.70 -7.03 -2.29
N MET A 166 5.35 -6.08 -3.16
CA MET A 166 5.28 -4.66 -2.82
C MET A 166 3.93 -4.10 -3.26
N HIS A 167 3.28 -3.37 -2.36
CA HIS A 167 2.02 -2.68 -2.62
C HIS A 167 2.11 -1.21 -2.22
N HIS A 168 1.56 -0.34 -3.05
CA HIS A 168 1.36 1.06 -2.73
C HIS A 168 -0.06 1.28 -2.23
N GLY A 169 -0.21 2.08 -1.18
CA GLY A 169 -1.54 2.40 -0.64
C GLY A 169 -1.59 3.79 -0.02
N SER A 170 -2.80 4.19 0.36
CA SER A 170 -3.08 5.46 1.01
C SER A 170 -4.19 5.34 2.06
N TRP A 171 -4.02 6.09 3.14
CA TRP A 171 -5.07 6.43 4.09
C TRP A 171 -5.66 7.78 3.67
N VAL A 172 -6.94 7.77 3.33
CA VAL A 172 -7.70 8.93 2.87
C VAL A 172 -8.67 9.33 3.97
N ARG A 173 -8.73 10.62 4.28
CA ARG A 173 -9.60 11.17 5.31
C ARG A 173 -11.06 10.76 5.08
N SER A 174 -11.76 10.40 6.15
CA SER A 174 -13.18 9.97 6.14
C SER A 174 -13.48 8.69 5.35
N LEU A 175 -12.50 8.10 4.64
CA LEU A 175 -12.67 6.93 3.80
C LEU A 175 -11.88 5.74 4.33
N SER A 176 -10.56 5.71 4.11
CA SER A 176 -9.69 4.60 4.47
C SER A 176 -8.78 4.88 5.66
N ALA A 177 -8.77 6.10 6.18
CA ALA A 177 -8.06 6.48 7.40
C ALA A 177 -8.80 6.00 8.67
N GLY A 178 -8.99 4.69 8.80
CA GLY A 178 -9.82 4.06 9.84
C GLY A 178 -9.26 4.15 11.26
N GLY A 179 -7.98 4.49 11.41
CA GLY A 179 -7.32 4.60 12.71
C GLY A 179 -7.05 3.23 13.35
N PRO A 180 -6.94 3.14 14.69
CA PRO A 180 -6.60 1.91 15.42
C PRO A 180 -7.81 0.99 15.69
N PRO A 181 -7.60 -0.30 16.06
CA PRO A 181 -8.68 -1.25 16.36
C PRO A 181 -9.68 -0.80 17.44
N ALA A 182 -9.24 0.05 18.38
CA ALA A 182 -10.12 0.60 19.42
C ALA A 182 -11.15 1.61 18.87
N GLY A 183 -10.99 2.06 17.62
CA GLY A 183 -11.94 2.94 16.94
C GLY A 183 -12.98 2.16 16.13
N GLY A 184 -14.18 2.71 15.99
CA GLY A 184 -15.28 2.09 15.23
C GLY A 184 -15.07 2.01 13.71
N TRP A 185 -13.97 2.54 13.19
CA TRP A 185 -13.68 2.66 11.75
C TRP A 185 -12.50 1.81 11.28
N PHE A 186 -11.93 0.98 12.16
CA PHE A 186 -10.70 0.21 11.87
C PHE A 186 -10.80 -0.66 10.62
N TRP A 187 -11.96 -1.28 10.39
CA TRP A 187 -12.24 -2.13 9.23
C TRP A 187 -12.10 -1.43 7.87
N ARG A 188 -12.13 -0.09 7.86
CA ARG A 188 -11.98 0.72 6.64
C ARG A 188 -10.52 0.93 6.23
N ASN A 189 -9.56 0.62 7.09
CA ASN A 189 -8.16 0.63 6.67
C ASN A 189 -7.95 -0.34 5.50
N PRO A 190 -7.01 -0.06 4.57
CA PRO A 190 -6.68 -1.00 3.50
C PRO A 190 -6.36 -2.38 4.07
N GLN A 191 -6.79 -3.45 3.40
CA GLN A 191 -6.56 -4.84 3.81
C GLN A 191 -5.80 -5.58 2.71
N PHE A 192 -4.90 -6.50 3.09
CA PHE A 192 -4.11 -7.30 2.16
C PHE A 192 -4.19 -8.77 2.57
N SER A 193 -4.52 -9.64 1.64
CA SER A 193 -4.56 -11.07 1.85
C SER A 193 -3.14 -11.61 1.77
N LEU A 194 -2.75 -12.40 2.76
CA LEU A 194 -1.48 -13.10 2.86
C LEU A 194 -1.78 -14.60 2.87
N THR A 195 -1.34 -15.31 1.85
CA THR A 195 -1.44 -16.77 1.80
C THR A 195 -0.07 -17.41 1.98
N LEU A 196 0.06 -18.22 3.04
CA LEU A 196 1.25 -18.98 3.39
C LEU A 196 1.03 -20.45 3.00
N PHE A 197 1.78 -20.95 2.02
CA PHE A 197 1.63 -22.29 1.46
C PHE A 197 2.77 -23.23 1.85
N GLU A 198 4.01 -22.81 1.62
CA GLU A 198 5.20 -23.65 1.77
C GLU A 198 5.90 -23.41 3.10
N GLU A 199 6.26 -24.51 3.76
CA GLU A 199 7.00 -24.54 5.01
C GLU A 199 8.46 -24.11 4.81
N ASP A 200 9.05 -23.54 5.86
CA ASP A 200 10.47 -23.19 5.86
C ASP A 200 11.33 -24.47 5.80
N ASN A 201 12.46 -24.43 5.07
CA ASN A 201 13.30 -25.62 4.84
C ASN A 201 13.95 -26.19 6.12
N ASP A 202 14.02 -25.41 7.19
CA ASP A 202 14.83 -25.68 8.39
C ASP A 202 14.00 -25.92 9.67
N SER A 203 12.71 -26.29 9.56
CA SER A 203 11.88 -26.51 10.76
C SER A 203 12.30 -27.78 11.52
N SER A 204 13.22 -27.65 12.47
CA SER A 204 13.48 -28.66 13.51
C SER A 204 12.38 -28.71 14.59
N GLU A 205 11.25 -28.03 14.35
CA GLU A 205 10.10 -27.95 15.25
C GLU A 205 9.01 -28.93 14.80
N ASP A 206 8.28 -29.52 15.76
CA ASP A 206 7.19 -30.50 15.53
C ASP A 206 5.99 -29.94 14.74
N LYS A 207 5.96 -28.63 14.44
CA LYS A 207 4.85 -27.98 13.72
C LYS A 207 5.36 -27.19 12.52
N PRO A 208 4.71 -27.34 11.36
CA PRO A 208 5.07 -26.61 10.15
C PRO A 208 4.79 -25.12 10.34
N THR A 209 5.81 -24.30 10.08
CA THR A 209 5.72 -22.83 10.18
C THR A 209 6.31 -22.18 8.94
N CYS A 210 5.74 -21.03 8.59
CA CYS A 210 6.19 -20.17 7.51
C CYS A 210 6.71 -18.86 8.13
N THR A 211 7.97 -18.52 7.86
CA THR A 211 8.58 -17.27 8.33
C THR A 211 8.37 -16.17 7.29
N PHE A 212 7.98 -14.99 7.77
CA PHE A 212 7.74 -13.82 6.94
C PHE A 212 8.04 -12.51 7.69
N MET A 213 8.20 -11.44 6.93
CA MET A 213 8.24 -10.07 7.43
C MET A 213 7.23 -9.21 6.69
N VAL A 214 6.57 -8.32 7.42
CA VAL A 214 5.75 -7.26 6.85
C VAL A 214 6.38 -5.93 7.21
N ALA A 215 6.77 -5.16 6.21
CA ALA A 215 7.36 -3.83 6.37
C ALA A 215 6.40 -2.77 5.83
N LEU A 216 6.05 -1.81 6.68
CA LEU A 216 5.14 -0.72 6.37
C LEU A 216 5.91 0.61 6.45
N MET A 217 6.12 1.22 5.28
CA MET A 217 6.87 2.46 5.12
C MET A 217 5.95 3.62 4.77
N GLN A 218 6.08 4.74 5.48
CA GLN A 218 5.42 5.99 5.11
C GLN A 218 6.17 6.74 4.01
N LYS A 219 5.43 7.29 3.05
CA LYS A 219 6.01 8.14 1.99
C LYS A 219 6.20 9.58 2.48
N HIS A 220 7.13 10.28 1.83
CA HIS A 220 7.32 11.73 1.92
C HIS A 220 7.64 12.34 3.30
N LYS A 221 7.90 11.54 4.34
CA LYS A 221 8.22 12.00 5.71
C LYS A 221 9.20 13.19 5.77
N ARG A 222 10.31 13.14 5.01
CA ARG A 222 11.32 14.23 5.01
C ARG A 222 10.87 15.49 4.27
N ARG A 223 10.00 15.37 3.27
CA ARG A 223 9.50 16.51 2.47
C ARG A 223 8.34 17.22 3.17
N THR A 224 7.44 16.48 3.79
CA THR A 224 6.22 17.04 4.41
C THR A 224 6.36 17.24 5.91
N GLY A 225 7.38 16.66 6.55
CA GLY A 225 7.51 16.63 8.01
C GLY A 225 6.43 15.79 8.70
N ALA A 226 5.63 15.03 7.93
CA ALA A 226 4.54 14.23 8.46
C ALA A 226 5.06 13.18 9.46
N GLN A 227 4.48 13.15 10.67
CA GLN A 227 4.78 12.15 11.68
C GLN A 227 3.58 11.22 11.83
N MET A 228 3.52 10.20 10.97
CA MET A 228 2.53 9.15 11.11
C MET A 228 3.08 8.08 12.04
N ALA A 229 2.30 7.74 13.07
CA ALA A 229 2.59 6.61 13.95
C ALA A 229 1.88 5.38 13.37
N LEU A 230 2.66 4.37 12.97
CA LEU A 230 2.21 3.24 12.16
C LEU A 230 2.13 1.95 12.99
N ASN A 231 1.19 1.08 12.64
CA ASN A 231 1.12 -0.29 13.14
C ASN A 231 0.59 -1.25 12.06
N ILE A 232 0.98 -2.51 12.17
CA ILE A 232 0.58 -3.63 11.31
C ILE A 232 -0.19 -4.60 12.18
N HIS A 233 -1.40 -4.99 11.75
CA HIS A 233 -2.18 -6.04 12.41
C HIS A 233 -2.40 -7.20 11.44
N ILE A 234 -2.21 -8.43 11.91
CA ILE A 234 -2.43 -9.63 11.13
C ILE A 234 -3.52 -10.47 11.80
N TYR A 235 -4.56 -10.79 11.05
CA TYR A 235 -5.70 -11.60 11.48
C TYR A 235 -5.77 -12.90 10.69
N GLN A 236 -6.35 -13.94 11.27
CA GLN A 236 -6.73 -15.14 10.52
C GLN A 236 -7.87 -14.80 9.56
N ALA A 237 -7.75 -15.16 8.28
CA ALA A 237 -8.86 -15.04 7.34
C ALA A 237 -9.94 -16.09 7.65
N ARG A 238 -11.22 -15.74 7.48
CA ARG A 238 -12.32 -16.71 7.57
C ARG A 238 -12.40 -17.51 6.26
N SER A 239 -12.82 -18.77 6.34
CA SER A 239 -12.96 -19.64 5.17
C SER A 239 -13.78 -18.96 4.06
N GLY A 240 -13.16 -18.64 2.93
CA GLY A 240 -13.79 -18.02 1.76
C GLY A 240 -13.94 -16.49 1.81
N ALA A 241 -13.58 -15.81 2.90
CA ALA A 241 -13.65 -14.35 2.98
C ALA A 241 -12.28 -13.73 2.68
N SER A 242 -12.20 -12.95 1.61
CA SER A 242 -11.03 -12.14 1.27
C SER A 242 -10.91 -10.88 2.14
N PHE A 243 -12.02 -10.38 2.71
CA PHE A 243 -12.10 -9.14 3.48
C PHE A 243 -12.68 -9.35 4.90
N LEU A 244 -12.16 -8.61 5.88
CA LEU A 244 -12.71 -8.59 7.25
C LEU A 244 -13.60 -7.37 7.47
N SER A 245 -14.90 -7.63 7.66
CA SER A 245 -15.88 -6.59 7.95
C SER A 245 -15.75 -6.03 9.37
N SER A 246 -16.50 -4.96 9.66
CA SER A 246 -16.61 -4.44 11.03
C SER A 246 -17.09 -5.50 12.02
N LEU A 247 -17.94 -6.45 11.60
CA LEU A 247 -18.44 -7.52 12.46
C LEU A 247 -17.37 -8.60 12.67
N ASP A 248 -16.56 -8.90 11.64
CA ASP A 248 -15.48 -9.88 11.80
C ASP A 248 -14.43 -9.36 12.78
N LEU A 249 -14.07 -8.07 12.69
CA LEU A 249 -13.04 -7.48 13.55
C LEU A 249 -13.49 -7.27 15.00
N THR A 250 -14.80 -7.31 15.31
CA THR A 250 -15.27 -7.35 16.71
C THR A 250 -15.21 -8.75 17.31
N LEU A 251 -15.28 -9.79 16.47
CA LEU A 251 -15.23 -11.19 16.89
C LEU A 251 -13.81 -11.77 16.90
N LEU A 252 -12.93 -11.26 16.04
CA LEU A 252 -11.56 -11.74 15.88
C LEU A 252 -10.58 -10.93 16.74
N ARG A 253 -9.49 -11.59 17.16
CA ARG A 253 -8.31 -10.93 17.73
C ARG A 253 -7.14 -11.00 16.74
N PRO A 254 -6.28 -9.98 16.70
CA PRO A 254 -5.08 -10.04 15.87
C PRO A 254 -4.18 -11.17 16.37
N MET A 255 -3.67 -11.97 15.44
CA MET A 255 -2.69 -13.02 15.71
C MET A 255 -1.32 -12.42 15.97
N LEU A 256 -0.96 -11.39 15.20
CA LEU A 256 0.28 -10.64 15.35
C LEU A 256 0.01 -9.14 15.16
N ASN A 257 0.71 -8.32 15.93
CA ASN A 257 0.75 -6.88 15.76
C ASN A 257 2.02 -6.30 16.40
N LEU A 258 2.38 -5.06 16.04
CA LEU A 258 3.41 -4.35 16.78
C LEU A 258 2.87 -3.94 18.14
N ARG A 259 3.72 -4.01 19.17
CA ARG A 259 3.36 -3.69 20.56
C ARG A 259 2.82 -2.27 20.71
N GLU A 260 3.41 -1.33 19.96
CA GLU A 260 3.08 0.09 20.01
C GLU A 260 3.09 0.67 18.60
N TYR A 261 2.33 1.75 18.40
CA TYR A 261 2.42 2.55 17.19
C TYR A 261 3.75 3.30 17.17
N ASN A 262 4.48 3.22 16.05
CA ASN A 262 5.82 3.75 15.96
C ASN A 262 5.93 4.83 14.88
N GLN A 263 6.59 5.94 15.20
CA GLN A 263 6.76 7.10 14.30
C GLN A 263 7.98 6.99 13.36
N ARG A 264 8.63 5.83 13.31
CA ARG A 264 9.72 5.57 12.34
C ARG A 264 9.21 5.68 10.91
N ARG A 265 10.14 5.95 9.98
CA ARG A 265 9.83 6.01 8.54
C ARG A 265 9.30 4.67 8.03
N GLU A 266 9.78 3.59 8.61
CA GLU A 266 9.32 2.23 8.35
C GLU A 266 9.23 1.45 9.66
N VAL A 267 8.18 0.62 9.76
CA VAL A 267 8.00 -0.34 10.84
C VAL A 267 7.97 -1.75 10.25
N VAL A 268 8.61 -2.70 10.93
CA VAL A 268 8.75 -4.08 10.47
C VAL A 268 8.17 -5.02 11.52
N LEU A 269 7.29 -5.91 11.08
CA LEU A 269 6.72 -6.99 11.87
C LEU A 269 7.27 -8.31 11.34
N HIS A 270 8.14 -8.96 12.14
CA HIS A 270 8.64 -10.30 11.87
C HIS A 270 7.72 -11.35 12.50
N GLY A 271 7.30 -12.36 11.74
CA GLY A 271 6.30 -13.34 12.17
C GLY A 271 6.61 -14.76 11.72
N ARG A 272 6.08 -15.72 12.50
CA ARG A 272 6.03 -17.15 12.15
C ARG A 272 4.61 -17.63 12.39
N LEU A 273 3.95 -18.11 11.35
CA LEU A 273 2.57 -18.61 11.40
C LEU A 273 2.49 -19.95 10.68
N ALA A 274 1.46 -20.74 10.99
CA ALA A 274 1.20 -21.98 10.26
C ALA A 274 0.76 -21.68 8.80
N PRO A 275 0.88 -22.63 7.87
CA PRO A 275 0.30 -22.49 6.54
C PRO A 275 -1.21 -22.14 6.61
N GLY A 276 -1.64 -21.17 5.80
CA GLY A 276 -3.02 -20.67 5.85
C GLY A 276 -3.20 -19.29 5.22
N ASN A 277 -4.43 -18.78 5.32
CA ASN A 277 -4.83 -17.46 4.83
C ASN A 277 -4.96 -16.45 5.98
N TYR A 278 -4.35 -15.29 5.81
CA TYR A 278 -4.28 -14.22 6.79
C TYR A 278 -4.60 -12.88 6.15
N ILE A 279 -5.00 -11.90 6.95
CA ILE A 279 -5.30 -10.54 6.50
C ILE A 279 -4.40 -9.56 7.23
N ILE A 280 -3.63 -8.79 6.47
CA ILE A 280 -2.76 -7.71 6.95
C ILE A 280 -3.55 -6.39 6.86
N ILE A 281 -3.65 -5.68 7.98
CA ILE A 281 -4.28 -4.36 8.06
C ILE A 281 -3.25 -3.33 8.54
N PRO A 282 -2.62 -2.56 7.62
CA PRO A 282 -1.82 -1.41 7.98
C PRO A 282 -2.69 -0.26 8.50
N SER A 283 -2.28 0.36 9.59
CA SER A 283 -3.09 1.38 10.29
C SER A 283 -2.24 2.49 10.89
N MET A 284 -2.89 3.63 11.13
CA MET A 284 -2.31 4.77 11.85
C MET A 284 -2.94 4.93 13.24
N ALA A 285 -2.19 5.51 14.17
CA ALA A 285 -2.68 5.77 15.53
C ALA A 285 -3.84 6.78 15.56
N ALA A 286 -3.84 7.76 14.65
CA ALA A 286 -4.89 8.75 14.52
C ALA A 286 -5.88 8.36 13.40
N ALA A 287 -7.16 8.30 13.73
CA ALA A 287 -8.22 8.18 12.73
C ALA A 287 -8.34 9.48 11.91
N ASN A 288 -8.78 9.37 10.65
CA ASN A 288 -8.95 10.48 9.72
C ASN A 288 -7.68 11.30 9.40
N GLN A 289 -6.50 10.83 9.79
CA GLN A 289 -5.24 11.36 9.30
C GLN A 289 -4.99 10.84 7.87
N GLU A 290 -4.49 11.69 6.98
CA GLU A 290 -4.12 11.28 5.62
C GLU A 290 -2.66 10.84 5.55
N GLY A 291 -2.39 9.88 4.67
CA GLY A 291 -1.04 9.38 4.48
C GLY A 291 -0.92 8.46 3.28
N GLU A 292 0.28 8.35 2.74
CA GLU A 292 0.60 7.35 1.73
C GLU A 292 1.67 6.41 2.26
N PHE A 293 1.60 5.14 1.84
CA PHE A 293 2.50 4.10 2.31
C PHE A 293 2.94 3.13 1.22
N ILE A 294 3.98 2.39 1.54
CA ILE A 294 4.44 1.20 0.83
C ILE A 294 4.38 0.04 1.83
N LEU A 295 3.66 -1.01 1.47
CA LEU A 295 3.64 -2.27 2.21
C LEU A 295 4.51 -3.28 1.45
N ARG A 296 5.48 -3.87 2.13
CA ARG A 296 6.33 -4.94 1.59
C ARG A 296 6.14 -6.19 2.41
N VAL A 297 5.92 -7.33 1.76
CA VAL A 297 5.83 -8.63 2.42
C VAL A 297 6.96 -9.50 1.92
N LEU A 298 7.86 -9.89 2.83
CA LEU A 298 9.00 -10.74 2.57
C LEU A 298 8.72 -12.14 3.08
N THR A 299 8.93 -13.15 2.24
CA THR A 299 8.69 -14.56 2.57
C THR A 299 9.88 -15.42 2.11
N GLU A 300 10.20 -16.50 2.84
CA GLU A 300 11.29 -17.41 2.44
C GLU A 300 10.97 -18.17 1.14
N LYS A 301 9.69 -18.49 0.96
CA LYS A 301 9.12 -19.19 -0.20
C LYS A 301 8.22 -18.26 -1.01
N SER A 302 7.80 -18.68 -2.20
CA SER A 302 6.94 -17.91 -3.11
C SER A 302 5.49 -17.82 -2.62
N ASN A 303 5.29 -17.32 -1.41
CA ASN A 303 3.99 -17.00 -0.84
C ASN A 303 3.47 -15.69 -1.46
N ILE A 304 2.15 -15.56 -1.52
CA ILE A 304 1.49 -14.48 -2.26
C ILE A 304 0.84 -13.53 -1.25
N ALA A 305 1.13 -12.24 -1.39
CA ALA A 305 0.34 -11.17 -0.80
C ALA A 305 -0.35 -10.38 -1.91
N VAL A 306 -1.66 -10.16 -1.78
CA VAL A 306 -2.46 -9.39 -2.73
C VAL A 306 -3.34 -8.39 -1.99
N PRO A 307 -3.58 -7.19 -2.55
CA PRO A 307 -4.60 -6.29 -2.01
C PRO A 307 -5.94 -7.03 -1.95
N VAL A 308 -6.67 -6.84 -0.85
CA VAL A 308 -8.05 -7.31 -0.76
C VAL A 308 -8.91 -6.31 -1.50
N GLU A 309 -9.43 -6.72 -2.63
CA GLU A 309 -10.59 -6.06 -3.21
C GLU A 309 -11.80 -6.46 -2.38
N ILE A 310 -12.64 -5.47 -2.03
CA ILE A 310 -13.90 -5.75 -1.34
C ILE A 310 -14.75 -6.54 -2.33
N ASP A 311 -14.75 -7.85 -2.15
CA ASP A 311 -15.44 -8.83 -2.97
C ASP A 311 -16.95 -8.68 -2.77
N GLU A 312 -17.53 -7.73 -3.50
CA GLU A 312 -18.96 -7.56 -3.69
C GLU A 312 -19.36 -8.08 -5.09
N ASP A 313 -18.65 -9.07 -5.66
CA ASP A 313 -18.75 -9.60 -7.04
C ASP A 313 -20.09 -10.26 -7.43
N ILE A 314 -21.17 -10.07 -6.66
CA ILE A 314 -22.52 -10.34 -7.12
C ILE A 314 -23.17 -9.01 -7.48
N PRO A 315 -23.40 -8.72 -8.77
CA PRO A 315 -24.15 -7.53 -9.15
C PRO A 315 -25.50 -7.58 -8.43
N PRO A 316 -25.85 -6.58 -7.61
CA PRO A 316 -27.26 -6.41 -7.30
C PRO A 316 -27.96 -6.23 -8.64
N GLU A 317 -29.03 -6.99 -8.89
CA GLU A 317 -29.86 -6.74 -10.07
C GLU A 317 -30.20 -5.24 -10.12
N PRO A 318 -30.14 -4.61 -11.31
CA PRO A 318 -30.48 -3.20 -11.45
C PRO A 318 -31.82 -2.98 -10.76
N THR A 319 -31.82 -2.07 -9.79
CA THR A 319 -33.01 -1.90 -8.95
C THR A 319 -34.21 -1.57 -9.83
N PRO A 320 -35.36 -2.24 -9.64
CA PRO A 320 -36.53 -1.98 -10.45
C PRO A 320 -36.89 -0.48 -10.38
N PRO A 321 -37.32 0.12 -11.49
CA PRO A 321 -37.66 1.54 -11.56
C PRO A 321 -38.73 1.88 -10.52
N THR A 322 -38.67 3.10 -10.01
CA THR A 322 -39.66 3.56 -9.01
C THR A 322 -41.00 3.77 -9.70
N GLU A 323 -42.08 3.22 -9.15
CA GLU A 323 -43.45 3.50 -9.60
C GLU A 323 -44.15 4.45 -8.62
N PRO A 324 -44.63 5.65 -9.06
CA PRO A 324 -44.52 6.22 -10.40
C PRO A 324 -43.13 6.86 -10.69
N PRO A 325 -42.68 6.87 -11.96
CA PRO A 325 -41.38 7.43 -12.35
C PRO A 325 -41.32 8.95 -12.16
N LEU A 326 -40.17 9.47 -11.71
CA LEU A 326 -39.98 10.88 -11.35
C LEU A 326 -39.92 11.82 -12.57
N LEU A 327 -39.42 11.31 -13.68
CA LEU A 327 -39.33 12.03 -14.94
C LEU A 327 -40.39 11.56 -15.96
N PRO A 328 -40.90 12.45 -16.82
CA PRO A 328 -41.92 12.12 -17.83
C PRO A 328 -41.55 10.95 -18.74
N SER A 329 -42.56 10.26 -19.26
CA SER A 329 -42.37 9.16 -20.21
C SER A 329 -41.59 9.60 -21.46
N THR A 330 -40.92 8.66 -22.14
CA THR A 330 -40.20 8.96 -23.40
C THR A 330 -41.10 9.62 -24.44
N ALA A 331 -42.39 9.25 -24.49
CA ALA A 331 -43.36 9.87 -25.40
C ALA A 331 -43.59 11.35 -25.08
N ALA A 332 -43.73 11.71 -23.80
CA ALA A 332 -43.85 13.10 -23.35
C ALA A 332 -42.55 13.89 -23.61
N ALA A 333 -41.40 13.28 -23.35
CA ALA A 333 -40.10 13.87 -23.64
C ALA A 333 -39.89 14.14 -25.14
N CYS A 334 -40.38 13.27 -26.03
CA CYS A 334 -40.36 13.50 -27.47
C CYS A 334 -41.22 14.69 -27.88
N GLN A 335 -42.34 14.95 -27.20
CA GLN A 335 -43.15 16.15 -27.46
C GLN A 335 -42.40 17.42 -27.03
N LEU A 336 -41.70 17.37 -25.90
CA LEU A 336 -40.84 18.46 -25.41
C LEU A 336 -39.65 18.70 -26.35
N PHE A 337 -39.05 17.64 -26.88
CA PHE A 337 -38.02 17.74 -27.91
C PHE A 337 -38.57 18.47 -29.15
N LYS A 338 -39.74 18.06 -29.66
CA LYS A 338 -40.37 18.73 -30.82
C LYS A 338 -40.74 20.19 -30.52
N LYS A 339 -41.11 20.51 -29.27
CA LYS A 339 -41.42 21.87 -28.82
C LYS A 339 -40.19 22.78 -28.84
N HIS A 340 -39.06 22.31 -28.33
CA HIS A 340 -37.84 23.13 -28.17
C HIS A 340 -36.86 23.03 -29.35
N CYS A 341 -36.94 21.94 -30.12
CA CYS A 341 -36.00 21.59 -31.19
C CYS A 341 -36.78 21.37 -32.50
N SER A 342 -37.44 22.43 -32.99
CA SER A 342 -38.30 22.38 -34.17
C SER A 342 -37.55 22.00 -35.47
N SER A 343 -36.23 22.21 -35.50
CA SER A 343 -35.36 21.80 -36.61
C SER A 343 -34.95 20.32 -36.59
N GLY A 344 -35.36 19.55 -35.57
CA GLY A 344 -34.93 18.16 -35.39
C GLY A 344 -33.53 17.99 -34.77
N HIS A 345 -32.86 19.10 -34.43
CA HIS A 345 -31.53 19.12 -33.82
C HIS A 345 -31.61 19.77 -32.44
N CYS A 346 -31.06 19.11 -31.42
CA CYS A 346 -31.02 19.61 -30.05
C CYS A 346 -29.59 20.01 -29.66
N PRO A 347 -29.19 21.27 -29.87
CA PRO A 347 -27.91 21.77 -29.39
C PRO A 347 -27.93 21.92 -27.86
N PRO A 348 -26.76 22.00 -27.19
CA PRO A 348 -26.65 22.09 -25.73
C PRO A 348 -27.52 23.17 -25.08
N ALA A 349 -27.67 24.33 -25.72
CA ALA A 349 -28.48 25.43 -25.21
C ALA A 349 -29.99 25.12 -25.20
N MET A 350 -30.48 24.33 -26.16
CA MET A 350 -31.88 23.90 -26.19
C MET A 350 -32.11 22.75 -25.22
N LEU A 351 -31.14 21.82 -25.11
CA LEU A 351 -31.17 20.78 -24.09
C LEU A 351 -31.27 21.37 -22.68
N LEU A 352 -30.52 22.43 -22.38
CA LEU A 352 -30.59 23.12 -21.09
C LEU A 352 -31.98 23.69 -20.81
N LYS A 353 -32.61 24.36 -21.79
CA LYS A 353 -33.96 24.91 -21.63
C LYS A 353 -34.99 23.81 -21.41
N LEU A 354 -34.90 22.73 -22.19
CA LEU A 354 -35.78 21.57 -22.07
C LEU A 354 -35.66 20.95 -20.68
N LEU A 355 -34.43 20.63 -20.23
CA LEU A 355 -34.21 20.02 -18.92
C LEU A 355 -34.70 20.92 -17.78
N LYS A 356 -34.46 22.23 -17.86
CA LYS A 356 -34.95 23.19 -16.86
C LYS A 356 -36.48 23.27 -16.81
N GLU A 357 -37.15 23.24 -17.95
CA GLU A 357 -38.62 23.24 -18.00
C GLU A 357 -39.19 21.95 -17.39
N VAL A 358 -38.62 20.79 -17.73
CA VAL A 358 -39.14 19.50 -17.29
C VAL A 358 -38.90 19.27 -15.80
N ILE A 359 -37.69 19.54 -15.33
CA ILE A 359 -37.31 19.31 -13.94
C ILE A 359 -38.00 20.34 -13.04
N GLY A 360 -37.97 21.62 -13.43
CA GLY A 360 -38.59 22.70 -12.65
C GLY A 360 -40.11 22.66 -12.62
N GLY A 361 -40.76 22.07 -13.62
CA GLY A 361 -42.21 21.87 -13.67
C GLY A 361 -42.68 20.54 -13.06
N GLY A 362 -41.77 19.69 -12.60
CA GLY A 362 -42.05 18.33 -12.12
C GLY A 362 -41.89 18.15 -10.61
N VAL A 363 -41.86 16.89 -10.19
CA VAL A 363 -41.66 16.49 -8.78
C VAL A 363 -40.25 16.86 -8.28
N MET A 364 -39.29 16.97 -9.21
CA MET A 364 -37.90 17.33 -8.95
C MET A 364 -37.64 18.85 -9.04
N ALA A 365 -38.65 19.67 -8.74
CA ALA A 365 -38.48 21.13 -8.76
C ALA A 365 -37.42 21.58 -7.73
N GLY A 366 -36.49 22.43 -8.16
CA GLY A 366 -35.32 22.89 -7.40
C GLY A 366 -34.01 22.30 -7.92
N TYR A 367 -34.03 21.06 -8.41
CA TYR A 367 -32.84 20.36 -8.92
C TYR A 367 -32.31 20.98 -10.24
N GLU A 368 -33.16 21.68 -10.99
CA GLU A 368 -32.79 22.36 -12.23
C GLU A 368 -31.82 23.54 -12.03
N LYS A 369 -31.69 24.03 -10.79
CA LYS A 369 -30.79 25.14 -10.46
C LYS A 369 -29.32 24.75 -10.60
N GLY A 370 -28.99 23.49 -10.34
CA GLY A 370 -27.64 22.94 -10.53
C GLY A 370 -27.27 22.67 -11.99
N LEU A 371 -28.23 22.72 -12.92
CA LEU A 371 -27.97 22.50 -14.34
C LEU A 371 -27.41 23.78 -15.01
N CYS A 372 -26.28 23.60 -15.69
CA CYS A 372 -25.57 24.66 -16.40
C CYS A 372 -25.27 24.23 -17.84
N LEU A 373 -24.82 25.18 -18.67
CA LEU A 373 -24.56 24.92 -20.09
C LEU A 373 -23.44 23.89 -20.30
N GLU A 374 -22.42 23.85 -19.44
CA GLU A 374 -21.33 22.89 -19.56
C GLU A 374 -21.81 21.45 -19.36
N HIS A 375 -22.70 21.19 -18.39
CA HIS A 375 -23.34 19.87 -18.25
C HIS A 375 -24.03 19.44 -19.54
N CYS A 376 -24.79 20.34 -20.18
CA CYS A 376 -25.46 20.02 -21.44
C CYS A 376 -24.49 19.84 -22.61
N LYS A 377 -23.38 20.59 -22.67
CA LYS A 377 -22.34 20.36 -23.68
C LYS A 377 -21.74 18.96 -23.53
N SER A 378 -21.44 18.58 -22.29
CA SER A 378 -20.93 17.24 -21.99
C SER A 378 -21.95 16.13 -22.29
N PHE A 379 -23.23 16.32 -21.95
CA PHE A 379 -24.28 15.34 -22.29
C PHE A 379 -24.40 15.13 -23.79
N VAL A 380 -24.37 16.22 -24.57
CA VAL A 380 -24.40 16.15 -26.03
C VAL A 380 -23.16 15.42 -26.54
N ALA A 381 -21.96 15.85 -26.14
CA ALA A 381 -20.72 15.25 -26.63
C ALA A 381 -20.56 13.76 -26.28
N LEU A 382 -21.10 13.33 -25.13
CA LEU A 382 -21.06 11.93 -24.69
C LEU A 382 -22.00 11.01 -25.48
N MET A 383 -23.08 11.56 -26.03
CA MET A 383 -24.11 10.85 -26.79
C MET A 383 -23.99 10.99 -28.30
N ASP A 384 -23.38 12.09 -28.76
CA ASP A 384 -23.18 12.45 -30.17
C ASP A 384 -22.21 11.48 -30.83
N SER A 385 -22.78 10.45 -31.46
CA SER A 385 -22.05 9.38 -32.11
C SER A 385 -21.38 9.83 -33.43
N ASN A 386 -21.90 10.91 -34.02
CA ASN A 386 -21.54 11.38 -35.35
C ASN A 386 -20.65 12.64 -35.33
N GLY A 387 -20.32 13.18 -34.16
CA GLY A 387 -19.53 14.41 -34.02
C GLY A 387 -20.24 15.66 -34.57
N SER A 388 -21.57 15.64 -34.55
CA SER A 388 -22.43 16.71 -35.06
C SER A 388 -22.45 17.93 -34.13
N GLY A 389 -22.25 17.75 -32.83
CA GLY A 389 -22.37 18.80 -31.81
C GLY A 389 -23.80 19.10 -31.36
N TRP A 390 -24.77 18.26 -31.74
CA TRP A 390 -26.16 18.30 -31.30
C TRP A 390 -26.73 16.88 -31.18
N LEU A 391 -27.90 16.72 -30.55
CA LEU A 391 -28.59 15.43 -30.51
C LEU A 391 -29.71 15.39 -31.53
N ASP A 392 -29.81 14.28 -32.26
CA ASP A 392 -31.04 13.94 -32.97
C ASP A 392 -32.09 13.34 -32.02
N LEU A 393 -33.24 12.92 -32.56
CA LEU A 393 -34.32 12.38 -31.75
C LEU A 393 -33.97 11.01 -31.13
N GLU A 394 -33.19 10.19 -31.82
CA GLU A 394 -32.82 8.84 -31.36
C GLU A 394 -31.79 8.92 -30.22
N GLU A 395 -30.74 9.73 -30.42
CA GLU A 395 -29.73 10.01 -29.39
C GLU A 395 -30.37 10.68 -28.16
N PHE A 396 -31.31 11.61 -28.36
CA PHE A 396 -32.06 12.21 -27.25
C PHE A 396 -32.94 11.20 -26.51
N GLN A 397 -33.62 10.29 -27.21
CA GLN A 397 -34.44 9.26 -26.57
C GLN A 397 -33.60 8.33 -25.70
N GLU A 398 -32.41 7.97 -26.15
CA GLU A 398 -31.50 7.11 -25.40
C GLU A 398 -30.95 7.82 -24.17
N LEU A 399 -30.51 9.08 -24.32
CA LEU A 399 -30.15 9.94 -23.19
C LEU A 399 -31.28 10.03 -22.17
N TRP A 400 -32.53 10.22 -22.64
CA TRP A 400 -33.69 10.35 -21.77
C TRP A 400 -33.99 9.09 -20.98
N LYS A 401 -33.89 7.90 -21.60
CA LYS A 401 -34.08 6.63 -20.89
C LYS A 401 -33.09 6.49 -19.73
N ARG A 402 -31.82 6.83 -19.97
CA ARG A 402 -30.76 6.80 -18.95
C ARG A 402 -31.06 7.79 -17.82
N PHE A 403 -31.41 9.03 -18.16
CA PHE A 403 -31.76 10.05 -17.16
C PHE A 403 -32.93 9.63 -16.28
N ARG A 404 -33.97 8.99 -16.84
CA ARG A 404 -35.07 8.46 -16.03
C ARG A 404 -34.59 7.44 -15.00
N ALA A 405 -33.87 6.42 -15.45
CA ALA A 405 -33.37 5.36 -14.57
C ALA A 405 -32.45 5.92 -13.48
N TRP A 406 -31.53 6.81 -13.85
CA TRP A 406 -30.56 7.39 -12.91
C TRP A 406 -31.17 8.43 -11.97
N THR A 407 -32.26 9.10 -12.37
CA THR A 407 -32.99 10.00 -11.47
C THR A 407 -33.71 9.23 -10.38
N ASP A 408 -34.31 8.09 -10.71
CA ASP A 408 -34.94 7.23 -9.71
C ASP A 408 -33.90 6.71 -8.70
N ILE A 409 -32.70 6.35 -9.17
CA ILE A 409 -31.58 5.95 -8.31
C ILE A 409 -31.16 7.12 -7.42
N PHE A 410 -30.93 8.30 -8.00
CA PHE A 410 -30.52 9.47 -7.23
C PHE A 410 -31.49 9.76 -6.07
N ALA A 411 -32.79 9.83 -6.35
CA ALA A 411 -33.81 10.11 -5.35
C ALA A 411 -33.91 9.03 -4.26
N LYS A 412 -33.59 7.77 -4.58
CA LYS A 412 -33.53 6.68 -3.60
C LYS A 412 -32.38 6.86 -2.59
N PHE A 413 -31.27 7.43 -3.04
CA PHE A 413 -30.07 7.63 -2.21
C PHE A 413 -30.03 9.00 -1.53
N ASP A 414 -30.64 10.05 -2.09
CA ASP A 414 -30.81 11.39 -1.50
C ASP A 414 -31.89 11.39 -0.39
N LYS A 415 -31.69 10.57 0.65
CA LYS A 415 -32.70 10.33 1.71
C LYS A 415 -33.02 11.57 2.54
N ASN A 416 -32.09 12.52 2.60
CA ASN A 416 -32.23 13.77 3.34
C ASN A 416 -32.82 14.90 2.48
N ASN A 417 -33.15 14.64 1.20
CA ASN A 417 -33.60 15.63 0.22
C ASN A 417 -32.67 16.86 0.16
N SER A 418 -31.36 16.62 0.31
CA SER A 418 -30.34 17.66 0.25
C SER A 418 -30.08 18.14 -1.18
N GLN A 419 -30.68 17.47 -2.17
CA GLN A 419 -30.44 17.67 -3.61
C GLN A 419 -29.02 17.28 -4.06
N SER A 420 -28.29 16.59 -3.19
CA SER A 420 -26.93 16.13 -3.40
C SER A 420 -26.75 14.75 -2.76
N LEU A 421 -25.78 13.98 -3.24
CA LEU A 421 -25.39 12.71 -2.63
C LEU A 421 -24.10 12.92 -1.84
N ASP A 422 -24.09 12.46 -0.59
CA ASP A 422 -22.87 12.42 0.21
C ASP A 422 -21.88 11.40 -0.39
N TYR A 423 -20.59 11.60 -0.16
CA TYR A 423 -19.55 10.70 -0.71
C TYR A 423 -19.77 9.21 -0.41
N THR A 424 -20.34 8.90 0.75
CA THR A 424 -20.65 7.52 1.15
C THR A 424 -21.83 6.90 0.39
N GLU A 425 -22.69 7.73 -0.22
CA GLU A 425 -23.88 7.31 -0.96
C GLU A 425 -23.57 7.09 -2.45
N ILE A 426 -22.48 7.68 -2.96
CA ILE A 426 -22.09 7.60 -4.37
C ILE A 426 -21.83 6.16 -4.81
N ARG A 427 -20.97 5.40 -4.10
CA ARG A 427 -20.62 4.02 -4.50
C ARG A 427 -21.87 3.12 -4.56
N PRO A 428 -22.73 3.07 -3.52
CA PRO A 428 -24.00 2.35 -3.60
C PRO A 428 -24.90 2.79 -4.77
N ALA A 429 -24.96 4.09 -5.06
CA ALA A 429 -25.74 4.61 -6.18
C ALA A 429 -25.18 4.19 -7.56
N LEU A 430 -23.85 4.19 -7.72
CA LEU A 430 -23.18 3.71 -8.94
C LEU A 430 -23.42 2.21 -9.16
N MET A 431 -23.33 1.41 -8.10
CA MET A 431 -23.65 -0.02 -8.15
C MET A 431 -25.10 -0.27 -8.53
N ALA A 432 -26.05 0.50 -7.98
CA ALA A 432 -27.46 0.42 -8.37
C ALA A 432 -27.71 0.82 -9.84
N ALA A 433 -26.85 1.67 -10.41
CA ALA A 433 -26.86 2.03 -11.82
C ALA A 433 -26.18 0.98 -12.73
N GLY A 434 -25.66 -0.12 -12.17
CA GLY A 434 -24.97 -1.18 -12.90
C GLY A 434 -23.51 -0.85 -13.22
N LEU A 435 -22.93 0.18 -12.60
CA LEU A 435 -21.53 0.56 -12.78
C LEU A 435 -20.68 0.09 -11.59
N TRP A 436 -19.69 -0.74 -11.90
CA TRP A 436 -18.74 -1.25 -10.93
C TRP A 436 -17.60 -0.27 -10.76
N VAL A 437 -17.35 0.12 -9.51
CA VAL A 437 -16.27 1.03 -9.15
C VAL A 437 -15.46 0.44 -8.00
N ASP A 438 -14.18 0.21 -8.26
CA ASP A 438 -13.23 -0.21 -7.24
C ASP A 438 -12.85 0.98 -6.32
N GLN A 439 -12.00 0.68 -5.33
CA GLN A 439 -11.56 1.69 -4.35
C GLN A 439 -10.72 2.80 -4.97
N PHE A 440 -9.99 2.52 -6.05
CA PHE A 440 -9.19 3.53 -6.75
C PHE A 440 -10.10 4.46 -7.56
N LEU A 441 -11.08 3.91 -8.27
CA LEU A 441 -12.01 4.68 -9.09
C LEU A 441 -12.93 5.56 -8.23
N ILE A 442 -13.42 5.07 -7.08
CA ILE A 442 -14.22 5.91 -6.17
C ILE A 442 -13.40 7.08 -5.59
N GLN A 443 -12.09 6.93 -5.43
CA GLN A 443 -11.19 8.02 -5.03
C GLN A 443 -11.08 9.08 -6.14
N LEU A 444 -10.88 8.65 -7.39
CA LEU A 444 -10.86 9.57 -8.54
C LEU A 444 -12.20 10.30 -8.70
N ILE A 445 -13.31 9.59 -8.48
CA ILE A 445 -14.65 10.17 -8.50
C ILE A 445 -14.79 11.24 -7.42
N GLY A 446 -14.34 10.95 -6.20
CA GLY A 446 -14.28 11.92 -5.12
C GLY A 446 -13.52 13.17 -5.52
N GLN A 447 -12.28 13.03 -5.98
CA GLN A 447 -11.44 14.17 -6.33
C GLN A 447 -11.99 15.04 -7.47
N ARG A 448 -12.69 14.44 -8.43
CA ARG A 448 -13.10 15.15 -9.67
C ARG A 448 -14.52 15.68 -9.64
N TYR A 449 -15.45 14.96 -9.01
CA TYR A 449 -16.88 15.21 -9.16
C TYR A 449 -17.55 15.67 -7.86
N THR A 450 -16.89 15.58 -6.69
CA THR A 450 -17.45 16.13 -5.46
C THR A 450 -17.12 17.61 -5.31
N GLU A 451 -18.03 18.33 -4.69
CA GLU A 451 -17.81 19.67 -4.17
C GLU A 451 -16.89 19.65 -2.93
N PRO A 452 -16.42 20.81 -2.42
CA PRO A 452 -15.53 20.86 -1.26
C PRO A 452 -16.09 20.23 0.02
N ASP A 453 -17.40 20.05 0.10
CA ASP A 453 -18.10 19.39 1.21
C ASP A 453 -18.24 17.87 1.01
N MET A 454 -17.62 17.29 -0.02
CA MET A 454 -17.67 15.88 -0.38
C MET A 454 -19.05 15.41 -0.87
N THR A 455 -19.86 16.32 -1.41
CA THR A 455 -21.16 15.97 -2.01
C THR A 455 -21.13 16.04 -3.54
N ILE A 456 -22.02 15.31 -4.21
CA ILE A 456 -22.26 15.41 -5.65
C ILE A 456 -23.69 15.88 -5.90
N SER A 457 -23.84 17.01 -6.59
CA SER A 457 -25.15 17.51 -7.02
C SER A 457 -25.82 16.59 -8.05
N TYR A 458 -27.15 16.65 -8.19
CA TYR A 458 -27.89 15.86 -9.18
C TYR A 458 -27.36 15.98 -10.62
N SER A 459 -27.03 17.18 -11.08
CA SER A 459 -26.44 17.39 -12.42
C SER A 459 -25.04 16.76 -12.53
N GLY A 460 -24.23 16.87 -11.48
CA GLY A 460 -22.93 16.22 -11.38
C GLY A 460 -23.03 14.69 -11.39
N PHE A 461 -24.04 14.12 -10.73
CA PHE A 461 -24.29 12.68 -10.69
C PHE A 461 -24.69 12.13 -12.06
N LEU A 462 -25.62 12.80 -12.77
CA LEU A 462 -25.98 12.41 -14.14
C LEU A 462 -24.78 12.48 -15.09
N PHE A 463 -23.93 13.50 -14.94
CA PHE A 463 -22.71 13.64 -15.73
C PHE A 463 -21.70 12.54 -15.43
N LEU A 464 -21.46 12.25 -14.16
CA LEU A 464 -20.58 11.16 -13.72
C LEU A 464 -21.01 9.82 -14.32
N LEU A 465 -22.29 9.45 -14.20
CA LEU A 465 -22.81 8.20 -14.73
C LEU A 465 -22.68 8.12 -16.26
N LEU A 466 -23.05 9.19 -16.96
CA LEU A 466 -22.96 9.23 -18.42
C LEU A 466 -21.51 9.13 -18.90
N LYS A 467 -20.60 9.84 -18.22
CA LYS A 467 -19.17 9.84 -18.54
C LYS A 467 -18.56 8.47 -18.31
N LEU A 468 -18.81 7.87 -17.14
CA LEU A 468 -18.26 6.57 -16.78
C LEU A 468 -18.80 5.45 -17.68
N ASP A 469 -20.11 5.42 -17.93
CA ASP A 469 -20.72 4.46 -18.85
C ASP A 469 -20.18 4.59 -20.28
N SER A 470 -20.09 5.82 -20.81
CA SER A 470 -19.51 6.07 -22.15
C SER A 470 -18.06 5.61 -22.24
N MET A 471 -17.25 5.85 -21.19
CA MET A 471 -15.86 5.39 -21.16
C MET A 471 -15.75 3.87 -21.12
N ILE A 472 -16.60 3.18 -20.35
CA ILE A 472 -16.64 1.71 -20.27
C ILE A 472 -17.06 1.12 -21.63
N ILE A 473 -18.12 1.64 -22.25
CA ILE A 473 -18.59 1.19 -23.56
C ILE A 473 -17.50 1.40 -24.61
N LYS A 474 -16.83 2.57 -24.62
CA LYS A 474 -15.75 2.86 -25.55
C LYS A 474 -14.57 1.92 -25.33
N PHE A 475 -14.12 1.73 -24.10
CA PHE A 475 -13.05 0.77 -23.81
C PHE A 475 -13.38 -0.63 -24.33
N LYS A 476 -14.59 -1.14 -24.04
CA LYS A 476 -15.05 -2.44 -24.54
C LYS A 476 -15.11 -2.51 -26.08
N SER A 477 -15.41 -1.39 -26.75
CA SER A 477 -15.40 -1.35 -28.22
C SER A 477 -14.00 -1.45 -28.81
N TYR A 478 -12.97 -0.94 -28.12
CA TYR A 478 -11.56 -1.08 -28.52
C TYR A 478 -10.97 -2.43 -28.07
N ASP A 479 -11.39 -2.97 -26.93
CA ASP A 479 -10.95 -4.28 -26.42
C ASP A 479 -11.81 -5.43 -26.98
N MET A 480 -11.81 -5.58 -28.31
CA MET A 480 -12.62 -6.62 -28.98
C MET A 480 -12.28 -8.05 -28.54
N MET A 481 -11.07 -8.26 -28.00
CA MET A 481 -10.55 -9.57 -27.61
C MET A 481 -10.61 -9.83 -26.09
N GLY A 482 -11.07 -8.86 -25.29
CA GLY A 482 -11.18 -9.00 -23.83
C GLY A 482 -9.84 -9.16 -23.12
N MET A 483 -8.77 -8.56 -23.65
CA MET A 483 -7.43 -8.65 -23.08
C MET A 483 -7.22 -7.74 -21.87
N GLY A 484 -8.17 -6.85 -21.56
CA GLY A 484 -8.06 -5.87 -20.48
C GLY A 484 -7.08 -4.74 -20.78
N THR A 485 -6.58 -4.65 -22.02
CA THR A 485 -5.68 -3.59 -22.48
C THR A 485 -6.04 -3.17 -23.89
N VAL A 486 -5.92 -1.87 -24.20
CA VAL A 486 -6.19 -1.30 -25.52
C VAL A 486 -4.97 -0.53 -26.02
N SER A 487 -4.63 -0.68 -27.31
CA SER A 487 -3.59 0.12 -27.97
C SER A 487 -4.26 1.25 -28.73
N VAL A 488 -3.91 2.49 -28.41
CA VAL A 488 -4.42 3.69 -29.06
C VAL A 488 -3.27 4.56 -29.53
N ASP A 489 -3.41 5.16 -30.71
CA ASP A 489 -2.46 6.16 -31.18
C ASP A 489 -2.68 7.54 -30.52
N TYR A 490 -1.75 8.48 -30.74
CA TYR A 490 -1.81 9.81 -30.17
C TYR A 490 -3.11 10.57 -30.52
N ARG A 491 -3.59 10.45 -31.76
CA ARG A 491 -4.80 11.15 -32.23
C ARG A 491 -6.06 10.53 -31.64
N GLN A 492 -6.11 9.21 -31.58
CA GLN A 492 -7.19 8.46 -30.93
C GLN A 492 -7.26 8.79 -29.44
N TRP A 493 -6.11 8.85 -28.75
CA TRP A 493 -6.04 9.25 -27.35
C TRP A 493 -6.58 10.67 -27.12
N LEU A 494 -6.16 11.64 -27.94
CA LEU A 494 -6.68 13.01 -27.85
C LEU A 494 -8.19 13.06 -28.11
N HIS A 495 -8.68 12.34 -29.12
CA HIS A 495 -10.12 12.27 -29.40
C HIS A 495 -10.90 11.68 -28.21
N LEU A 496 -10.39 10.59 -27.61
CA LEU A 496 -10.99 9.92 -26.46
C LEU A 496 -11.03 10.78 -25.19
N THR A 497 -10.10 11.72 -25.04
CA THR A 497 -9.95 12.51 -23.80
C THR A 497 -10.49 13.93 -23.90
N MET A 498 -10.54 14.52 -25.10
CA MET A 498 -10.97 15.92 -25.31
C MET A 498 -12.45 16.06 -25.66
N TYR A 499 -12.98 15.20 -26.54
CA TYR A 499 -14.36 15.32 -27.03
C TYR A 499 -15.33 14.47 -26.23
N ASN A 500 -14.84 13.39 -25.62
CA ASN A 500 -15.64 12.50 -24.79
C ASN A 500 -15.54 12.84 -23.32
#